data_AF-A0A1M6VJ80-F1
#
_entry.id   AF-A0A1M6VJ80-F1
#
_cell.length_a   1.000
_cell.length_b   1.000
_cell.length_c   1.000
_cell.angle_alpha   90.00
_cell.angle_beta   90.00
_cell.angle_gamma   90.00
#
_symmetry.space_group_name_H-M   'P 1'
#
loop_
_entity.id
_entity.type
_entity.pdbx_description
1 polymer ?
#
loop_
_entity_poly.entity_id
_entity_poly.type
_entity_poly.pdbx_seq_one_letter_code
_entity_poly.pdbx_strand_id
1 'polypeptide(L)'
;MTDRYADAVRARRAELRAERAALGGAHRAELRTELALARLAVAELVAVAARQLVREVRERVAAADRTGRARLPADVERAVHAIAAAVDDHLTGELAPALCRVAGSRGLTLPPEWPAVPPGRPPVVDPIAPARTPLLVGALEGLTAWRTALLPLAALPLLGLPVLGGPALAPLAIGTAVTALVLAVRHRRVLAERAALLRAAEEAVAAARALLDADVSRRLLELERSVGAELDEAVARRRVGVEAELRELAPVVADA
;
A
#
# COMPACT_ATOMS: atom_id res chain seq x y z
N MET A 1 -39.24 45.95 -31.30
CA MET A 1 -39.17 44.55 -30.81
C MET A 1 -37.99 43.77 -31.38
N THR A 2 -37.46 44.14 -32.56
CA THR A 2 -36.31 43.53 -33.23
C THR A 2 -35.02 43.56 -32.41
N ASP A 3 -34.83 44.62 -31.62
CA ASP A 3 -33.61 44.84 -30.81
C ASP A 3 -33.38 43.74 -29.75
N ARG A 4 -34.45 43.29 -29.08
CA ARG A 4 -34.36 42.24 -28.04
C ARG A 4 -33.96 40.88 -28.61
N TYR A 5 -34.38 40.58 -29.84
CA TYR A 5 -34.01 39.33 -30.50
C TYR A 5 -32.56 39.38 -30.98
N ALA A 6 -32.13 40.50 -31.58
CA ALA A 6 -30.73 40.71 -31.95
C ALA A 6 -29.79 40.64 -30.74
N ASP A 7 -30.19 41.22 -29.59
CA ASP A 7 -29.46 41.11 -28.33
C ASP A 7 -29.36 39.67 -27.83
N ALA A 8 -30.45 38.91 -27.87
CA ALA A 8 -30.46 37.50 -27.47
C ALA A 8 -29.52 36.65 -28.35
N VAL A 9 -29.51 36.88 -29.68
CA VAL A 9 -28.61 36.18 -30.61
C VAL A 9 -27.15 36.55 -30.35
N ARG A 10 -26.85 37.85 -30.12
CA ARG A 10 -25.50 38.30 -29.76
C ARG A 10 -25.01 37.67 -28.46
N ALA A 11 -25.86 37.64 -27.43
CA ALA A 11 -25.57 37.00 -26.15
C ALA A 11 -25.29 35.50 -26.32
N ARG A 12 -26.17 34.77 -27.02
CA ARG A 12 -25.98 33.33 -27.26
C ARG A 12 -24.69 33.02 -28.03
N ARG A 13 -24.33 33.83 -29.04
CA ARG A 13 -23.06 33.67 -29.76
C ARG A 13 -21.85 33.97 -28.87
N ALA A 14 -21.96 34.89 -27.91
CA ALA A 14 -20.89 35.14 -26.95
C ALA A 14 -20.71 33.95 -26.01
N GLU A 15 -21.80 33.37 -25.49
CA GLU A 15 -21.78 32.14 -24.69
C GLU A 15 -21.11 30.98 -25.44
N LEU A 16 -21.55 30.69 -26.68
CA LEU A 16 -21.00 29.60 -27.47
C LEU A 16 -19.52 29.78 -27.81
N ARG A 17 -19.04 31.02 -27.98
CA ARG A 17 -17.61 31.30 -28.16
C ARG A 17 -16.83 31.06 -26.87
N ALA A 18 -17.38 31.42 -25.72
CA ALA A 18 -16.79 31.13 -24.42
C ALA A 18 -16.72 29.61 -24.17
N GLU A 19 -17.79 28.87 -24.47
CA GLU A 19 -17.81 27.40 -24.41
C GLU A 19 -16.75 26.78 -25.32
N ARG A 20 -16.66 27.23 -26.59
CA ARG A 20 -15.63 26.77 -27.52
C ARG A 20 -14.22 27.02 -27.00
N ALA A 21 -13.97 28.17 -26.36
CA ALA A 21 -12.67 28.47 -25.76
C ALA A 21 -12.35 27.53 -24.59
N ALA A 22 -13.34 27.22 -23.73
CA ALA A 22 -13.18 26.32 -22.59
C ALA A 22 -12.92 24.85 -22.99
N LEU A 23 -13.35 24.45 -24.19
CA LEU A 23 -13.03 23.14 -24.79
C LEU A 23 -11.59 23.04 -25.32
N GLY A 24 -10.80 24.12 -25.23
CA GLY A 24 -9.42 24.14 -25.68
C GLY A 24 -8.48 23.40 -24.74
N GLY A 25 -8.01 22.20 -25.12
CA GLY A 25 -6.72 21.56 -24.81
C GLY A 25 -6.26 21.32 -23.35
N ALA A 26 -6.85 21.98 -22.36
CA ALA A 26 -6.38 21.98 -20.97
C ALA A 26 -6.82 20.73 -20.18
N HIS A 27 -7.86 20.03 -20.63
CA HIS A 27 -8.43 18.87 -19.91
C HIS A 27 -7.43 17.73 -19.71
N ARG A 28 -6.48 17.52 -20.63
CA ARG A 28 -5.41 16.53 -20.47
C ARG A 28 -4.41 16.91 -19.37
N ALA A 29 -4.13 18.20 -19.19
CA ALA A 29 -3.24 18.66 -18.13
C ALA A 29 -3.93 18.57 -16.76
N GLU A 30 -5.22 18.95 -16.69
CA GLU A 30 -6.05 18.79 -15.49
C GLU A 30 -6.18 17.32 -15.09
N LEU A 31 -6.51 16.43 -16.03
CA LEU A 31 -6.54 14.98 -15.79
C LEU A 31 -5.24 14.47 -15.16
N ARG A 32 -4.09 14.81 -15.74
CA ARG A 32 -2.78 14.40 -15.20
C ARG A 32 -2.51 14.97 -13.82
N THR A 33 -2.98 16.18 -13.55
CA THR A 33 -2.84 16.82 -12.24
C THR A 33 -3.65 16.06 -11.19
N GLU A 34 -4.91 15.76 -11.47
CA GLU A 34 -5.78 14.98 -10.57
C GLU A 34 -5.21 13.57 -10.32
N LEU A 35 -4.72 12.89 -11.37
CA LEU A 35 -4.09 11.57 -11.22
C LEU A 35 -2.79 11.63 -10.39
N ALA A 36 -2.00 12.69 -10.55
CA ALA A 36 -0.78 12.90 -9.77
C ALA A 36 -1.08 13.18 -8.29
N LEU A 37 -2.11 13.98 -8.00
CA LEU A 37 -2.58 14.25 -6.65
C LEU A 37 -3.09 12.97 -5.97
N ALA A 38 -3.91 12.18 -6.67
CA ALA A 38 -4.37 10.89 -6.17
C ALA A 38 -3.22 9.92 -5.91
N ARG A 39 -2.20 9.88 -6.79
CA ARG A 39 -0.99 9.06 -6.58
C ARG A 39 -0.28 9.45 -5.27
N LEU A 40 -0.10 10.76 -5.03
CA LEU A 40 0.59 11.25 -3.84
C LEU A 40 -0.19 10.89 -2.56
N ALA A 41 -1.51 11.11 -2.56
CA ALA A 41 -2.37 10.78 -1.43
C ALA A 41 -2.34 9.28 -1.10
N VAL A 42 -2.45 8.42 -2.12
CA VAL A 42 -2.35 6.96 -1.95
C VAL A 42 -0.97 6.54 -1.46
N ALA A 43 0.10 7.11 -2.01
CA ALA A 43 1.47 6.80 -1.57
C ALA A 43 1.70 7.15 -0.10
N GLU A 44 1.15 8.27 0.37
CA GLU A 44 1.16 8.65 1.78
C GLU A 44 0.36 7.68 2.64
N LEU A 45 -0.88 7.34 2.25
CA LEU A 45 -1.74 6.39 2.95
C LEU A 45 -1.03 5.04 3.12
N VAL A 46 -0.48 4.48 2.05
CA VAL A 46 0.26 3.21 2.08
C VAL A 46 1.50 3.31 2.98
N ALA A 47 2.22 4.43 2.94
CA ALA A 47 3.40 4.63 3.77
C ALA A 47 3.06 4.71 5.27
N VAL A 48 1.99 5.42 5.64
CA VAL A 48 1.51 5.51 7.02
C VAL A 48 1.03 4.14 7.50
N ALA A 49 0.18 3.47 6.72
CA ALA A 49 -0.39 2.17 7.07
C ALA A 49 0.69 1.09 7.23
N ALA A 50 1.68 1.06 6.34
CA ALA A 50 2.80 0.12 6.45
C ALA A 50 3.65 0.35 7.71
N ARG A 51 3.95 1.62 8.05
CA ARG A 51 4.68 1.94 9.29
C ARG A 51 3.90 1.54 10.53
N GLN A 52 2.60 1.81 10.54
CA GLN A 52 1.68 1.41 11.61
C GLN A 52 1.69 -0.11 11.78
N LEU A 53 1.54 -0.86 10.68
CA LEU A 53 1.54 -2.33 10.70
C LEU A 53 2.86 -2.90 11.22
N VAL A 54 4.02 -2.37 10.78
CA VAL A 54 5.33 -2.80 11.31
C VAL A 54 5.44 -2.53 12.81
N ARG A 55 4.92 -1.40 13.30
CA ARG A 55 4.90 -1.09 14.74
C ARG A 55 4.05 -2.11 15.51
N GLU A 56 2.82 -2.36 15.06
CA GLU A 56 1.92 -3.34 15.67
C GLU A 56 2.51 -4.75 15.66
N VAL A 57 3.17 -5.14 14.58
CA VAL A 57 3.85 -6.43 14.48
C VAL A 57 4.97 -6.53 15.51
N ARG A 58 5.81 -5.51 15.67
CA ARG A 58 6.88 -5.50 16.70
C ARG A 58 6.32 -5.65 18.11
N GLU A 59 5.26 -4.91 18.42
CA GLU A 59 4.57 -4.99 19.72
C GLU A 59 3.99 -6.39 19.96
N ARG A 60 3.29 -6.95 18.96
CA ARG A 60 2.72 -8.31 19.04
C ARG A 60 3.80 -9.36 19.19
N VAL A 61 4.91 -9.30 18.45
CA VAL A 61 6.02 -10.26 18.56
C VAL A 61 6.70 -10.21 19.92
N ALA A 62 6.86 -9.01 20.50
CA ALA A 62 7.44 -8.84 21.82
C ALA A 62 6.58 -9.52 22.91
N ALA A 63 5.26 -9.37 22.82
CA ALA A 63 4.30 -9.91 23.78
C ALA A 63 3.84 -11.36 23.49
N ALA A 64 4.04 -11.87 22.27
CA ALA A 64 3.43 -13.13 21.84
C ALA A 64 4.00 -14.39 22.53
N ASP A 65 3.09 -15.23 23.01
CA ASP A 65 3.34 -16.62 23.36
C ASP A 65 3.46 -17.49 22.09
N ARG A 66 3.56 -18.81 22.25
CA ARG A 66 3.71 -19.73 21.10
C ARG A 66 2.49 -19.67 20.16
N THR A 67 1.29 -19.55 20.70
CA THR A 67 0.04 -19.50 19.93
C THR A 67 -0.06 -18.19 19.16
N GLY A 68 0.27 -17.06 19.79
CA GLY A 68 0.32 -15.75 19.15
C GLY A 68 1.31 -15.71 17.99
N ARG A 69 2.51 -16.30 18.17
CA ARG A 69 3.50 -16.38 17.08
C ARG A 69 2.99 -17.20 15.88
N ALA A 70 2.22 -18.26 16.12
CA ALA A 70 1.66 -19.08 15.05
C ALA A 70 0.55 -18.35 14.25
N ARG A 71 -0.15 -17.39 14.87
CA ARG A 71 -1.22 -16.61 14.22
C ARG A 71 -0.71 -15.38 13.45
N LEU A 72 0.45 -14.85 13.85
CA LEU A 72 0.97 -13.60 13.29
C LEU A 72 1.01 -13.56 11.75
N PRO A 73 1.46 -14.61 11.02
CA PRO A 73 1.45 -14.59 9.55
C PRO A 73 0.08 -14.26 8.95
N ALA A 74 -0.97 -14.93 9.42
CA ALA A 74 -2.33 -14.72 8.94
C ALA A 74 -2.88 -13.34 9.32
N ASP A 75 -2.48 -12.81 10.48
CA ASP A 75 -2.87 -11.47 10.91
C ASP A 75 -2.19 -10.37 10.06
N VAL A 76 -0.92 -10.57 9.67
CA VAL A 76 -0.20 -9.68 8.75
C VAL A 76 -0.84 -9.71 7.36
N GLU A 77 -1.12 -10.90 6.83
CA GLU A 77 -1.79 -11.06 5.54
C GLU A 77 -3.15 -10.36 5.52
N ARG A 78 -3.99 -10.58 6.55
CA ARG A 78 -5.28 -9.90 6.69
C ARG A 78 -5.13 -8.38 6.76
N ALA A 79 -4.14 -7.88 7.50
CA ALA A 79 -3.88 -6.44 7.60
C ALA A 79 -3.43 -5.86 6.25
N VAL A 80 -2.59 -6.57 5.49
CA VAL A 80 -2.19 -6.16 4.14
C VAL A 80 -3.39 -6.10 3.20
N HIS A 81 -4.29 -7.08 3.23
CA HIS A 81 -5.52 -7.02 2.45
C HIS A 81 -6.44 -5.87 2.86
N ALA A 82 -6.53 -5.55 4.15
CA ALA A 82 -7.28 -4.39 4.62
C ALA A 82 -6.67 -3.06 4.11
N ILE A 83 -5.33 -2.96 4.07
CA ILE A 83 -4.65 -1.80 3.47
C ILE A 83 -4.97 -1.71 1.97
N ALA A 84 -4.94 -2.84 1.24
CA ALA A 84 -5.28 -2.86 -0.18
C ALA A 84 -6.72 -2.39 -0.44
N ALA A 85 -7.68 -2.83 0.38
CA ALA A 85 -9.07 -2.38 0.30
C ALA A 85 -9.20 -0.88 0.59
N ALA A 86 -8.54 -0.37 1.63
CA ALA A 86 -8.55 1.06 1.95
C ALA A 86 -7.95 1.93 0.82
N VAL A 87 -6.91 1.44 0.13
CA VAL A 87 -6.37 2.09 -1.07
C VAL A 87 -7.41 2.13 -2.19
N ASP A 88 -8.14 1.03 -2.41
CA ASP A 88 -9.17 0.93 -3.44
C ASP A 88 -10.33 1.90 -3.21
N ASP A 89 -10.83 1.93 -1.97
CA ASP A 89 -11.89 2.84 -1.52
C ASP A 89 -11.45 4.30 -1.68
N HIS A 90 -10.23 4.63 -1.25
CA HIS A 90 -9.70 5.99 -1.34
C HIS A 90 -9.51 6.43 -2.80
N LEU A 91 -8.92 5.58 -3.64
CA LEU A 91 -8.70 5.89 -5.05
C LEU A 91 -10.02 6.14 -5.78
N THR A 92 -11.03 5.31 -5.53
CA THR A 92 -12.36 5.45 -6.15
C THR A 92 -13.10 6.67 -5.61
N GLY A 93 -13.05 6.90 -4.30
CA GLY A 93 -13.72 8.01 -3.63
C GLY A 93 -13.17 9.39 -4.00
N GLU A 94 -11.86 9.51 -4.24
CA GLU A 94 -11.22 10.78 -4.63
C GLU A 94 -11.30 11.04 -6.14
N LEU A 95 -10.99 10.03 -6.96
CA LEU A 95 -10.87 10.25 -8.41
C LEU A 95 -12.21 10.44 -9.11
N ALA A 96 -13.25 9.68 -8.75
CA ALA A 96 -14.52 9.78 -9.46
C ALA A 96 -15.12 11.20 -9.38
N PRO A 97 -15.24 11.84 -8.20
CA PRO A 97 -15.70 13.22 -8.13
C PRO A 97 -14.77 14.21 -8.83
N ALA A 98 -13.46 14.03 -8.74
CA ALA A 98 -12.48 14.91 -9.38
C ALA A 98 -12.61 14.90 -10.91
N LEU A 99 -12.70 13.72 -11.50
CA LEU A 99 -12.89 13.56 -12.94
C LEU A 99 -14.26 14.10 -13.38
N CYS A 100 -15.32 13.88 -12.59
CA CYS A 100 -16.63 14.49 -12.83
C CYS A 100 -16.60 16.03 -12.83
N ARG A 101 -15.76 16.66 -11.99
CA ARG A 101 -15.57 18.12 -12.05
C ARG A 101 -14.86 18.55 -13.33
N VAL A 102 -13.83 17.82 -13.77
CA VAL A 102 -13.11 18.11 -15.03
C VAL A 102 -14.07 18.05 -16.23
N ALA A 103 -14.93 17.04 -16.28
CA ALA A 103 -15.95 16.90 -17.32
C ALA A 103 -17.07 17.95 -17.19
N GLY A 104 -17.59 18.15 -15.98
CA GLY A 104 -18.71 19.04 -15.69
C GLY A 104 -18.39 20.51 -15.97
N SER A 105 -17.16 20.95 -15.68
CA SER A 105 -16.69 22.31 -16.00
C SER A 105 -16.76 22.67 -17.50
N ARG A 106 -16.86 21.65 -18.36
CA ARG A 106 -16.93 21.77 -19.83
C ARG A 106 -18.29 21.37 -20.40
N GLY A 107 -19.26 21.04 -19.53
CA GLY A 107 -20.59 20.59 -19.95
C GLY A 107 -20.55 19.32 -20.81
N LEU A 108 -19.58 18.42 -20.54
CA LEU A 108 -19.47 17.16 -21.29
C LEU A 108 -20.57 16.19 -20.87
N THR A 109 -21.18 15.54 -21.85
CA THR A 109 -22.13 14.44 -21.62
C THR A 109 -21.37 13.13 -21.67
N LEU A 110 -21.30 12.44 -20.52
CA LEU A 110 -20.63 11.16 -20.34
C LEU A 110 -21.61 10.13 -19.79
N PRO A 111 -21.34 8.82 -19.95
CA PRO A 111 -22.16 7.76 -19.39
C PRO A 111 -22.28 7.86 -17.86
N PRO A 112 -23.38 7.39 -17.24
CA PRO A 112 -23.58 7.49 -15.80
C PRO A 112 -22.57 6.66 -14.98
N GLU A 113 -22.04 5.58 -15.55
CA GLU A 113 -20.98 4.75 -14.96
C GLU A 113 -19.56 5.37 -15.07
N TRP A 114 -19.45 6.58 -15.61
CA TRP A 114 -18.17 7.26 -15.78
C TRP A 114 -17.71 7.97 -14.50
N PRO A 115 -16.43 7.90 -14.13
CA PRO A 115 -15.33 7.18 -14.80
C PRO A 115 -15.23 5.70 -14.35
N ALA A 116 -14.93 4.80 -15.30
CA ALA A 116 -14.67 3.40 -15.00
C ALA A 116 -13.26 3.20 -14.41
N VAL A 117 -13.17 3.17 -13.07
CA VAL A 117 -11.91 2.92 -12.36
C VAL A 117 -11.50 1.44 -12.51
N PRO A 118 -10.31 1.12 -13.03
CA PRO A 118 -9.85 -0.27 -13.12
C PRO A 118 -9.80 -0.93 -11.74
N PRO A 119 -10.20 -2.21 -11.61
CA PRO A 119 -10.18 -2.90 -10.33
C PRO A 119 -8.75 -3.07 -9.79
N GLY A 120 -8.63 -3.04 -8.46
CA GLY A 120 -7.40 -3.38 -7.74
C GLY A 120 -7.02 -4.85 -7.91
N ARG A 121 -5.71 -5.13 -7.88
CA ARG A 121 -5.21 -6.51 -7.77
C ARG A 121 -4.84 -6.79 -6.32
N PRO A 122 -5.36 -7.87 -5.71
CA PRO A 122 -4.99 -8.21 -4.35
C PRO A 122 -3.48 -8.51 -4.30
N PRO A 123 -2.74 -7.96 -3.33
CA PRO A 123 -1.33 -8.30 -3.17
C PRO A 123 -1.20 -9.77 -2.77
N VAL A 124 -0.41 -10.52 -3.53
CA VAL A 124 -0.02 -11.89 -3.16
C VAL A 124 1.25 -11.79 -2.35
N VAL A 125 1.13 -11.99 -1.04
CA VAL A 125 2.27 -11.96 -0.11
C VAL A 125 2.80 -13.37 0.03
N ASP A 126 4.11 -13.54 -0.11
CA ASP A 126 4.74 -14.84 0.12
C ASP A 126 4.47 -15.31 1.56
N PRO A 127 4.21 -16.61 1.77
CA PRO A 127 3.96 -17.12 3.11
C PRO A 127 5.11 -16.79 4.05
N ILE A 128 4.80 -16.14 5.19
CA ILE A 128 5.77 -15.94 6.27
C ILE A 128 6.10 -17.32 6.86
N ALA A 129 7.11 -17.97 6.29
CA ALA A 129 7.54 -19.28 6.71
C ALA A 129 8.41 -19.16 7.97
N PRO A 130 8.11 -19.92 9.05
CA PRO A 130 9.07 -20.03 10.14
C PRO A 130 10.31 -20.72 9.57
N ALA A 131 11.47 -20.06 9.69
CA ALA A 131 12.75 -20.64 9.31
C ALA A 131 12.92 -21.97 10.05
N ARG A 132 12.62 -23.09 9.38
CA ARG A 132 12.96 -24.42 9.87
C ARG A 132 14.46 -24.52 9.71
N THR A 133 15.23 -24.12 10.72
CA THR A 133 16.64 -24.50 10.80
C THR A 133 16.68 -26.02 10.64
N PRO A 134 17.25 -26.56 9.55
CA PRO A 134 17.40 -27.99 9.44
C PRO A 134 18.22 -28.45 10.63
N LEU A 135 17.77 -29.51 11.31
CA LEU A 135 18.41 -30.09 12.49
C LEU A 135 19.93 -30.30 12.30
N LEU A 136 20.38 -30.46 11.05
CA LEU A 136 21.78 -30.61 10.65
C LEU A 136 22.63 -29.33 10.77
N VAL A 137 22.08 -28.14 10.55
CA VAL A 137 22.82 -26.87 10.74
C VAL A 137 22.95 -26.56 12.23
N GLY A 138 21.93 -26.88 13.02
CA GLY A 138 22.00 -26.81 14.49
C GLY A 138 22.99 -27.81 15.11
N ALA A 139 23.36 -28.90 14.42
CA ALA A 139 24.37 -29.84 14.88
C ALA A 139 25.81 -29.33 14.65
N LEU A 140 26.06 -28.66 13.52
CA LEU A 140 27.38 -28.07 13.24
C LEU A 140 27.62 -26.78 14.06
N GLU A 141 26.61 -25.93 14.23
CA GLU A 141 26.67 -24.78 15.16
C GLU A 141 26.61 -25.23 16.62
N GLY A 142 25.96 -26.36 16.91
CA GLY A 142 26.01 -27.03 18.21
C GLY A 142 27.43 -27.40 18.61
N LEU A 143 28.30 -27.70 17.63
CA LEU A 143 29.72 -28.03 17.78
C LEU A 143 30.64 -26.82 18.02
N THR A 144 30.15 -25.58 17.86
CA THR A 144 30.85 -24.37 18.31
C THR A 144 30.17 -23.74 19.54
N ALA A 145 28.86 -23.93 19.68
CA ALA A 145 28.06 -23.54 20.83
C ALA A 145 28.37 -24.38 22.08
N TRP A 146 28.57 -25.70 21.98
CA TRP A 146 29.02 -26.50 23.15
C TRP A 146 30.41 -26.05 23.61
N ARG A 147 31.30 -25.67 22.69
CA ARG A 147 32.66 -25.21 23.00
C ARG A 147 32.68 -23.83 23.67
N THR A 148 31.76 -22.95 23.32
CA THR A 148 31.57 -21.64 23.98
C THR A 148 30.72 -21.70 25.25
N ALA A 149 29.78 -22.65 25.36
CA ALA A 149 29.01 -22.94 26.57
C ALA A 149 29.81 -23.74 27.61
N LEU A 150 30.80 -24.53 27.18
CA LEU A 150 31.75 -25.20 28.06
C LEU A 150 32.86 -24.28 28.54
N LEU A 151 33.10 -23.13 27.91
CA LEU A 151 34.11 -22.18 28.39
C LEU A 151 33.79 -21.64 29.80
N PRO A 152 32.56 -21.22 30.14
CA PRO A 152 32.21 -20.88 31.52
C PRO A 152 32.13 -22.12 32.43
N LEU A 153 31.78 -23.30 31.91
CA LEU A 153 31.79 -24.55 32.67
C LEU A 153 33.22 -25.03 33.01
N ALA A 154 34.20 -24.73 32.16
CA ALA A 154 35.62 -24.99 32.37
C ALA A 154 36.29 -23.91 33.24
N ALA A 155 35.67 -22.74 33.40
CA ALA A 155 36.11 -21.69 34.33
C ALA A 155 35.49 -21.84 35.75
N LEU A 156 34.39 -22.59 35.89
CA LEU A 156 33.74 -22.90 37.17
C LEU A 156 34.63 -23.62 38.20
N PRO A 157 35.58 -24.52 37.86
CA PRO A 157 36.51 -25.05 38.86
C PRO A 157 37.54 -24.02 39.37
N LEU A 158 37.75 -22.88 38.68
CA LEU A 158 38.63 -21.80 39.16
C LEU A 158 37.93 -20.83 40.13
N LEU A 159 36.59 -20.86 40.24
CA LEU A 159 35.82 -20.02 41.17
C LEU A 159 35.58 -20.66 42.54
N GLY A 160 36.33 -21.72 42.90
CA GLY A 160 36.52 -22.09 44.31
C GLY A 160 35.29 -22.61 45.04
N LEU A 161 34.41 -23.39 44.39
CA LEU A 161 33.37 -24.15 45.07
C LEU A 161 33.69 -25.66 45.24
N PRO A 162 34.79 -26.03 45.93
CA PRO A 162 34.84 -27.33 46.60
C PRO A 162 34.98 -27.21 48.13
N VAL A 163 34.90 -26.02 48.71
CA VAL A 163 35.31 -25.83 50.13
C VAL A 163 34.20 -26.17 51.14
N LEU A 164 32.92 -26.31 50.75
CA LEU A 164 31.84 -26.54 51.74
C LEU A 164 30.95 -27.78 51.54
N GLY A 165 31.28 -28.70 50.64
CA GLY A 165 30.50 -29.94 50.52
C GLY A 165 31.17 -31.02 49.68
N GLY A 166 31.39 -32.18 50.29
CA GLY A 166 32.08 -33.32 49.67
C GLY A 166 31.41 -33.90 48.42
N PRO A 167 31.95 -35.03 47.89
CA PRO A 167 31.53 -35.65 46.62
C PRO A 167 30.04 -36.01 46.52
N ALA A 168 29.31 -35.99 47.64
CA ALA A 168 27.87 -36.18 47.71
C ALA A 168 27.03 -35.07 47.04
N LEU A 169 27.55 -33.83 46.90
CA LEU A 169 26.82 -32.70 46.30
C LEU A 169 27.15 -32.46 44.82
N ALA A 170 28.19 -33.11 44.29
CA ALA A 170 28.56 -33.07 42.88
C ALA A 170 27.40 -33.37 41.89
N PRO A 171 26.53 -34.40 42.12
CA PRO A 171 25.42 -34.66 41.20
C PRO A 171 24.37 -33.54 41.19
N LEU A 172 24.15 -32.85 42.32
CA LEU A 172 23.22 -31.72 42.39
C LEU A 172 23.77 -30.47 41.68
N ALA A 173 25.07 -30.21 41.80
CA ALA A 173 25.75 -29.12 41.08
C ALA A 173 25.72 -29.35 39.56
N ILE A 174 25.93 -30.58 39.10
CA ILE A 174 25.83 -30.92 37.67
C ILE A 174 24.38 -30.79 37.18
N GLY A 175 23.41 -31.30 37.95
CA GLY A 175 21.99 -31.20 37.59
C GLY A 175 21.51 -29.75 37.46
N THR A 176 21.93 -28.86 38.37
CA THR A 176 21.57 -27.44 38.31
C THR A 176 22.23 -26.72 37.13
N ALA A 177 23.51 -27.00 36.85
CA ALA A 177 24.21 -26.42 35.70
C ALA A 177 23.59 -26.86 34.35
N VAL A 178 23.27 -28.16 34.20
CA VAL A 178 22.58 -28.68 33.00
C VAL A 178 21.20 -28.05 32.85
N THR A 179 20.44 -27.93 33.94
CA THR A 179 19.12 -27.30 33.91
C THR A 179 19.20 -25.83 33.47
N ALA A 180 20.15 -25.06 34.01
CA ALA A 180 20.39 -23.68 33.62
C ALA A 180 20.79 -23.56 32.14
N LEU A 181 21.64 -24.46 31.64
CA LEU A 181 22.04 -24.50 30.24
C LEU A 181 20.85 -24.79 29.31
N VAL A 182 20.02 -25.77 29.66
CA VAL A 182 18.81 -26.11 28.88
C VAL A 182 17.85 -24.92 28.82
N LEU A 183 17.64 -24.22 29.94
CA LEU A 183 16.82 -23.00 29.99
C LEU A 183 17.42 -21.89 29.11
N ALA A 184 18.73 -21.64 29.20
CA ALA A 184 19.41 -20.62 28.40
C ALA A 184 19.30 -20.90 26.89
N VAL A 185 19.48 -22.16 26.46
CA VAL A 185 19.31 -22.57 25.06
C VAL A 185 17.87 -22.38 24.61
N ARG A 186 16.88 -22.75 25.44
CA ARG A 186 15.46 -22.53 25.13
C ARG A 186 15.12 -21.04 24.98
N HIS A 187 15.61 -20.20 25.88
CA HIS A 187 15.42 -18.74 25.78
C HIS A 187 16.04 -18.18 24.50
N ARG A 188 17.29 -18.57 24.17
CA ARG A 188 17.94 -18.13 22.93
C ARG A 188 17.18 -18.56 21.68
N ARG A 189 16.65 -19.79 21.64
CA ARG A 189 15.83 -20.27 20.52
C ARG A 189 14.57 -19.42 20.36
N VAL A 190 13.88 -19.11 21.46
CA VAL A 190 12.67 -18.28 21.41
C VAL A 190 12.98 -16.86 20.91
N LEU A 191 14.11 -16.27 21.32
CA LEU A 191 14.56 -14.97 20.83
C LEU A 191 14.90 -15.02 19.33
N ALA A 192 15.58 -16.07 18.87
CA ALA A 192 15.91 -16.25 17.45
C ALA A 192 14.66 -16.44 16.58
N GLU A 193 13.68 -17.24 17.04
CA GLU A 193 12.39 -17.42 16.38
C GLU A 193 11.64 -16.09 16.25
N ARG A 194 11.59 -15.29 17.33
CA ARG A 194 10.96 -13.97 17.32
C ARG A 194 11.63 -13.02 16.32
N ALA A 195 12.97 -12.99 16.30
CA ALA A 195 13.72 -12.14 15.37
C ALA A 195 13.56 -12.58 13.91
N ALA A 196 13.51 -13.88 13.63
CA ALA A 196 13.25 -14.39 12.28
C ALA A 196 11.84 -14.04 11.80
N LEU A 197 10.84 -14.24 12.67
CA LEU A 197 9.44 -13.96 12.36
C LEU A 197 9.19 -12.45 12.18
N LEU A 198 9.84 -11.59 12.98
CA LEU A 198 9.79 -10.14 12.78
C LEU A 198 10.38 -9.73 11.43
N ARG A 199 11.57 -10.23 11.08
CA ARG A 199 12.20 -9.93 9.78
C ARG A 199 11.32 -10.36 8.61
N ALA A 200 10.80 -11.58 8.65
CA ALA A 200 9.92 -12.09 7.60
C ALA A 200 8.62 -11.27 7.48
N ALA A 201 8.06 -10.79 8.60
CA ALA A 201 6.91 -9.90 8.57
C ALA A 201 7.25 -8.51 8.01
N GLU A 202 8.41 -7.94 8.35
CA GLU A 202 8.87 -6.66 7.79
C GLU A 202 9.14 -6.76 6.28
N GLU A 203 9.75 -7.87 5.83
CA GLU A 203 9.96 -8.18 4.41
C GLU A 203 8.62 -8.34 3.67
N ALA A 204 7.65 -9.05 4.26
CA ALA A 204 6.32 -9.21 3.72
C ALA A 204 5.58 -7.87 3.56
N VAL A 205 5.65 -7.00 4.57
CA VAL A 205 5.05 -5.65 4.51
C VAL A 205 5.73 -4.78 3.45
N ALA A 206 7.06 -4.85 3.34
CA ALA A 206 7.81 -4.13 2.31
C ALA A 206 7.45 -4.62 0.89
N ALA A 207 7.34 -5.93 0.69
CA ALA A 207 6.92 -6.53 -0.58
C ALA A 207 5.48 -6.14 -0.92
N ALA A 208 4.55 -6.22 0.04
CA ALA A 208 3.17 -5.79 -0.14
C ALA A 208 3.07 -4.31 -0.54
N ARG A 209 3.84 -3.42 0.12
CA ARG A 209 3.91 -2.00 -0.26
C ARG A 209 4.38 -1.81 -1.70
N ALA A 210 5.40 -2.55 -2.13
CA ALA A 210 5.89 -2.46 -3.51
C ALA A 210 4.85 -2.95 -4.53
N LEU A 211 4.14 -4.04 -4.21
CA LEU A 211 3.04 -4.55 -5.04
C LEU A 211 1.89 -3.55 -5.13
N LEU A 212 1.52 -2.89 -4.01
CA LEU A 212 0.49 -1.86 -3.99
C LEU A 212 0.89 -0.64 -4.82
N ASP A 213 2.13 -0.14 -4.70
CA ASP A 213 2.61 0.99 -5.51
C ASP A 213 2.63 0.65 -7.02
N ALA A 214 3.03 -0.56 -7.37
CA ALA A 214 2.99 -1.04 -8.75
C ALA A 214 1.56 -1.15 -9.28
N ASP A 215 0.61 -1.67 -8.47
CA ASP A 215 -0.80 -1.78 -8.87
C ASP A 215 -1.45 -0.40 -9.03
N VAL A 216 -1.23 0.52 -8.10
CA VAL A 216 -1.71 1.91 -8.20
C VAL A 216 -1.14 2.59 -9.45
N SER A 217 0.16 2.44 -9.70
CA SER A 217 0.79 2.98 -10.91
C SER A 217 0.15 2.44 -12.19
N ARG A 218 -0.08 1.12 -12.25
CA ARG A 218 -0.77 0.46 -13.36
C ARG A 218 -2.17 1.03 -13.56
N ARG A 219 -2.97 1.10 -12.49
CA ARG A 219 -4.37 1.57 -12.53
C ARG A 219 -4.46 3.02 -13.00
N LEU A 220 -3.60 3.89 -12.49
CA LEU A 220 -3.56 5.30 -12.90
C LEU A 220 -3.19 5.45 -14.37
N LEU A 221 -2.26 4.63 -14.89
CA LEU A 221 -1.89 4.64 -16.31
C LEU A 221 -2.98 4.07 -17.22
N GLU A 222 -3.71 3.05 -16.77
CA GLU A 222 -4.87 2.51 -17.49
C GLU A 222 -6.01 3.54 -17.50
N LEU A 223 -6.26 4.18 -16.36
CA LEU A 223 -7.27 5.22 -16.20
C LEU A 223 -6.94 6.47 -17.03
N GLU A 224 -5.69 6.94 -17.04
CA GLU A 224 -5.29 8.07 -17.90
C GLU A 224 -5.58 7.79 -19.37
N ARG A 225 -5.35 6.54 -19.80
CA ARG A 225 -5.60 6.11 -21.17
C ARG A 225 -7.09 6.03 -21.49
N SER A 226 -7.90 5.35 -20.68
CA SER A 226 -9.34 5.21 -20.92
C SER A 226 -10.07 6.54 -20.79
N VAL A 227 -9.94 7.22 -19.65
CA VAL A 227 -10.59 8.51 -19.36
C VAL A 227 -10.11 9.58 -20.31
N GLY A 228 -8.81 9.60 -20.64
CA GLY A 228 -8.27 10.54 -21.60
C GLY A 228 -8.88 10.39 -23.00
N ALA A 229 -9.08 9.17 -23.47
CA ALA A 229 -9.71 8.91 -24.76
C ALA A 229 -11.20 9.33 -24.76
N GLU A 230 -11.93 8.98 -23.71
CA GLU A 230 -13.35 9.32 -23.56
C GLU A 230 -13.57 10.84 -23.45
N LEU A 231 -12.70 11.54 -22.71
CA LEU A 231 -12.72 13.00 -22.63
C LEU A 231 -12.41 13.65 -23.97
N ASP A 232 -11.40 13.17 -24.70
CA ASP A 232 -11.07 13.70 -26.03
C ASP A 232 -12.25 13.55 -27.00
N GLU A 233 -12.90 12.38 -26.98
CA GLU A 233 -14.06 12.11 -27.83
C GLU A 233 -15.25 13.00 -27.43
N ALA A 234 -15.54 13.13 -26.13
CA ALA A 234 -16.60 13.99 -25.63
C ALA A 234 -16.36 15.47 -25.95
N VAL A 235 -15.12 15.94 -25.83
CA VAL A 235 -14.71 17.31 -26.21
C VAL A 235 -14.88 17.52 -27.71
N ALA A 236 -14.46 16.56 -28.54
CA ALA A 236 -14.64 16.63 -29.99
C ALA A 236 -16.12 16.70 -30.38
N ARG A 237 -16.97 15.83 -29.80
CA ARG A 237 -18.43 15.87 -30.02
C ARG A 237 -19.05 17.20 -29.60
N ARG A 238 -18.71 17.69 -28.40
CA ARG A 238 -19.23 18.97 -27.89
C ARG A 238 -18.80 20.13 -28.80
N ARG A 239 -17.56 20.13 -29.25
CA ARG A 239 -17.04 21.16 -30.17
C ARG A 239 -17.79 21.17 -31.50
N VAL A 240 -18.05 20.01 -32.11
CA VAL A 240 -18.85 19.91 -33.34
C VAL A 240 -20.26 20.47 -33.13
N GLY A 241 -20.90 20.16 -31.99
CA GLY A 241 -22.21 20.71 -31.64
C GLY A 241 -22.21 22.24 -31.51
N VAL A 242 -21.25 22.79 -30.76
CA VAL A 242 -21.09 24.24 -30.60
C VAL A 242 -20.81 24.93 -31.94
N GLU A 243 -19.99 24.32 -32.81
CA GLU A 243 -19.71 24.84 -34.15
C GLU A 243 -20.92 24.76 -35.10
N ALA A 244 -21.82 23.79 -34.91
CA ALA A 244 -23.10 23.72 -35.63
C ALA A 244 -24.05 24.84 -35.17
N GLU A 245 -24.26 24.99 -33.85
CA GLU A 245 -25.08 26.07 -33.29
C GLU A 245 -24.57 27.46 -33.73
N LEU A 246 -23.25 27.68 -33.74
CA LEU A 246 -22.67 28.94 -34.21
C LEU A 246 -22.91 29.21 -35.70
N ARG A 247 -22.94 28.16 -36.54
CA ARG A 247 -23.24 28.29 -37.97
C ARG A 247 -24.71 28.60 -38.22
N GLU A 248 -25.62 27.98 -37.46
CA GLU A 248 -27.06 28.26 -37.52
C GLU A 248 -27.40 29.71 -37.13
N LEU A 249 -26.64 30.31 -36.21
CA LEU A 249 -26.80 31.70 -35.78
C LEU A 249 -26.08 32.73 -36.69
N ALA A 250 -25.32 32.28 -37.69
CA ALA A 250 -24.62 33.18 -38.62
C ALA A 250 -25.56 33.96 -39.57
N PRO A 251 -26.55 33.36 -40.27
CA PRO A 251 -27.43 34.07 -41.19
C PRO A 251 -28.35 35.09 -40.49
N VAL A 252 -28.73 34.84 -39.25
CA VAL A 252 -29.66 35.68 -38.47
C VAL A 252 -29.16 37.11 -38.24
N VAL A 253 -27.84 37.34 -38.32
CA VAL A 253 -27.21 38.67 -38.16
C VAL A 253 -26.91 39.33 -39.51
N ALA A 254 -26.92 38.59 -40.61
CA ALA A 254 -26.77 39.17 -41.95
C ALA A 254 -28.06 39.87 -42.43
N ASP A 255 -29.21 39.43 -41.92
CA ASP A 255 -30.54 39.93 -42.26
C ASP A 255 -31.12 40.95 -41.24
N ALA A 256 -30.36 41.29 -40.19
CA ALA A 256 -30.75 42.23 -39.12
C ALA A 256 -29.87 43.48 -39.14
#